data_AF-A0A1I0LWI7-F1
#
_entry.id   AF-A0A1I0LWI7-F1
#
_cell.length_a   1.000
_cell.length_b   1.000
_cell.length_c   1.000
_cell.angle_alpha   90.00
_cell.angle_beta   90.00
_cell.angle_gamma   90.00
#
_symmetry.space_group_name_H-M   'P 1'
#
loop_
_entity.id
_entity.type
_entity.pdbx_description
1 polymer ?
#
loop_
_entity_poly.entity_id
_entity_poly.type
_entity_poly.pdbx_seq_one_letter_code
_entity_poly.pdbx_strand_id
1 'polypeptide(L)'
;MSGTARSPCGPGPNVLTDPSVGKIMTRHRVLLAALPLSAVLLTAACGATGTIASGAPERGSEAQAQPGLRAGSVDDNAAFTAYLDYRKKFTDSGQEVRDADVSGRRIVTVTDRRGRPLFGATVRAGDQQARTYADGRALIFGDGRITVSYGGATAAATGQAPKVKLPVTAPQGRAKLQVLFLIDTTGSMGDEIGRLTASVDSVAARIAKLSAAPELELGMTLYRDKGDEYVTRTTDFTADVGTFREQLTAVRAEGGGDTPEDLNAALAEALAKPAWREDAVKLVFLIADAPPHLDYDGPDYLAEARRAAARGIKIEPIASSGLDDQGEYIYRQLAQLTMGRFTFLTYGADSVSPGDKTDHHVSEYAVLALDDLVVKLVADELKGFR
;
A
#
# COMPACT_ATOMS: atom_id res chain seq x y z
N MET A 1 35.56 -50.14 -9.97
CA MET A 1 36.51 -51.23 -9.69
C MET A 1 35.93 -52.07 -8.56
N SER A 2 35.77 -53.39 -8.79
CA SER A 2 35.27 -54.43 -7.87
C SER A 2 33.83 -54.23 -7.36
N GLY A 3 32.89 -55.18 -7.41
CA GLY A 3 32.90 -56.58 -7.76
C GLY A 3 31.63 -57.24 -7.19
N THR A 4 30.95 -58.00 -8.04
CA THR A 4 30.12 -59.20 -7.76
C THR A 4 28.75 -59.12 -7.07
N ALA A 5 27.78 -59.61 -7.85
CA ALA A 5 26.39 -59.98 -7.60
C ALA A 5 26.15 -61.12 -6.59
N ARG A 6 24.92 -61.21 -6.05
CA ARG A 6 23.97 -62.33 -6.26
C ARG A 6 22.58 -62.07 -5.61
N SER A 7 21.54 -62.41 -6.37
CA SER A 7 20.10 -62.60 -6.01
C SER A 7 19.89 -64.06 -5.52
N PRO A 8 18.69 -64.69 -5.33
CA PRO A 8 17.26 -64.25 -5.25
C PRO A 8 16.35 -65.04 -4.22
N CYS A 9 15.02 -64.75 -4.19
CA CYS A 9 13.84 -65.56 -3.73
C CYS A 9 13.70 -65.90 -2.22
N GLY A 10 12.58 -65.82 -1.47
CA GLY A 10 11.10 -65.61 -1.56
C GLY A 10 10.53 -66.08 -0.17
N PRO A 11 9.23 -66.37 0.10
CA PRO A 11 7.91 -65.86 -0.34
C PRO A 11 6.96 -65.42 0.83
N GLY A 12 5.85 -64.73 0.50
CA GLY A 12 4.53 -64.96 1.14
C GLY A 12 4.13 -64.21 2.43
N PRO A 13 2.84 -64.24 2.82
CA PRO A 13 1.99 -63.03 2.86
C PRO A 13 1.43 -62.71 4.26
N ASN A 14 0.87 -61.50 4.43
CA ASN A 14 -0.34 -61.36 5.25
C ASN A 14 -1.18 -60.14 4.88
N VAL A 15 -2.46 -60.44 4.73
CA VAL A 15 -3.62 -59.62 4.39
C VAL A 15 -4.28 -59.14 5.67
N LEU A 16 -4.74 -57.89 5.71
CA LEU A 16 -5.89 -57.39 6.49
C LEU A 16 -6.40 -56.14 5.73
N THR A 17 -7.32 -56.29 4.78
CA THR A 17 -8.79 -56.04 4.89
C THR A 17 -9.19 -54.57 5.14
N ASP A 18 -9.53 -53.87 4.04
CA ASP A 18 -10.84 -53.23 3.67
C ASP A 18 -11.84 -52.87 4.81
N PRO A 19 -12.81 -51.92 4.71
CA PRO A 19 -13.25 -51.03 3.62
C PRO A 19 -13.45 -49.55 4.07
N SER A 20 -13.74 -48.53 3.26
CA SER A 20 -14.97 -48.37 2.49
C SER A 20 -15.01 -46.97 1.87
N VAL A 21 -15.37 -46.94 0.60
CA VAL A 21 -15.83 -45.79 -0.17
C VAL A 21 -17.21 -45.36 0.32
N GLY A 22 -17.46 -44.06 0.45
CA GLY A 22 -18.83 -43.55 0.51
C GLY A 22 -18.97 -42.06 0.80
N LYS A 23 -19.36 -41.30 -0.24
CA LYS A 23 -20.39 -40.23 -0.20
C LYS A 23 -20.05 -38.97 0.64
N ILE A 24 -20.04 -37.74 0.14
CA ILE A 24 -21.14 -37.00 -0.48
C ILE A 24 -20.59 -35.67 -1.02
N MET A 25 -20.96 -35.29 -2.25
CA MET A 25 -20.93 -33.90 -2.71
C MET A 25 -22.04 -33.12 -2.00
N THR A 26 -21.72 -32.01 -1.33
CA THR A 26 -22.73 -31.00 -0.96
C THR A 26 -22.30 -29.63 -1.47
N ARG A 27 -22.89 -29.26 -2.61
CA ARG A 27 -22.93 -27.89 -3.12
C ARG A 27 -23.72 -27.03 -2.12
N HIS A 28 -23.10 -26.00 -1.55
CA HIS A 28 -23.84 -24.94 -0.87
C HIS A 28 -24.30 -23.92 -1.91
N ARG A 29 -25.55 -24.08 -2.38
CA ARG A 29 -26.33 -23.02 -3.02
C ARG A 29 -26.92 -22.17 -1.90
N VAL A 30 -26.56 -20.89 -1.83
CA VAL A 30 -27.30 -19.91 -1.04
C VAL A 30 -28.50 -19.46 -1.87
N LEU A 31 -29.69 -19.71 -1.34
CA LEU A 31 -30.99 -19.36 -1.90
C LEU A 31 -31.28 -17.89 -1.55
N LEU A 32 -31.37 -17.03 -2.56
CA LEU A 32 -31.87 -15.67 -2.43
C LEU A 32 -33.41 -15.74 -2.35
N ALA A 33 -33.97 -15.44 -1.19
CA ALA A 33 -35.43 -15.32 -1.02
C ALA A 33 -35.85 -13.88 -1.34
N ALA A 34 -36.67 -13.74 -2.38
CA ALA A 34 -37.33 -12.52 -2.81
C ALA A 34 -38.46 -12.11 -1.85
N LEU A 35 -38.63 -10.82 -1.64
CA LEU A 35 -39.82 -10.21 -1.02
C LEU A 35 -40.45 -9.20 -2.01
N PRO A 36 -41.78 -9.01 -1.97
CA PRO A 36 -42.55 -8.59 -3.14
C PRO A 36 -42.59 -7.08 -3.36
N LEU A 37 -42.60 -6.68 -4.64
CA LEU A 37 -42.95 -5.35 -5.11
C LEU A 37 -44.47 -5.15 -4.95
N SER A 38 -44.87 -4.20 -4.09
CA SER A 38 -46.24 -3.68 -4.10
C SER A 38 -46.40 -2.67 -5.23
N ALA A 39 -47.29 -2.99 -6.16
CA ALA A 39 -47.74 -2.13 -7.23
C ALA A 39 -48.63 -1.00 -6.67
N VAL A 40 -48.32 0.25 -7.03
CA VAL A 40 -49.26 1.37 -6.92
C VAL A 40 -49.71 1.72 -8.33
N LEU A 41 -50.97 1.45 -8.62
CA LEU A 41 -51.68 2.02 -9.76
C LEU A 41 -51.82 3.53 -9.54
N LEU A 42 -51.39 4.33 -10.52
CA LEU A 42 -51.91 5.68 -10.69
C LEU A 42 -52.63 5.78 -12.03
N THR A 43 -53.91 6.10 -11.92
CA THR A 43 -54.92 6.24 -12.97
C THR A 43 -54.56 7.34 -13.97
N ALA A 44 -54.68 7.01 -15.26
CA ALA A 44 -54.70 7.97 -16.34
C ALA A 44 -56.01 8.78 -16.32
N ALA A 45 -55.91 10.09 -16.44
CA ALA A 45 -57.01 10.98 -16.81
C ALA A 45 -56.57 11.87 -17.97
N CYS A 46 -57.43 11.93 -18.99
CA CYS A 46 -57.27 12.64 -20.26
C CYS A 46 -57.57 14.14 -20.10
N GLY A 47 -56.92 15.01 -20.89
CA GLY A 47 -57.29 16.43 -20.97
C GLY A 47 -56.35 17.36 -21.77
N ALA A 48 -56.59 17.42 -23.09
CA ALA A 48 -56.54 18.58 -23.99
C ALA A 48 -55.33 19.57 -24.07
N THR A 49 -54.78 19.62 -25.30
CA THR A 49 -54.35 20.77 -26.13
C THR A 49 -53.32 21.78 -25.62
N GLY A 50 -52.21 21.88 -26.35
CA GLY A 50 -51.31 23.05 -26.34
C GLY A 50 -50.05 22.82 -27.17
N THR A 51 -50.07 23.23 -28.44
CA THR A 51 -48.88 23.24 -29.32
C THR A 51 -47.97 24.40 -28.94
N ILE A 52 -46.79 24.13 -28.39
CA ILE A 52 -45.66 25.09 -28.39
C ILE A 52 -44.35 24.33 -28.59
N ALA A 53 -43.57 24.79 -29.58
CA ALA A 53 -42.27 24.29 -29.96
C ALA A 53 -41.24 24.42 -28.83
N SER A 54 -40.44 23.37 -28.62
CA SER A 54 -39.09 23.48 -28.03
C SER A 54 -38.25 22.28 -28.46
N GLY A 55 -36.99 22.55 -28.83
CA GLY A 55 -36.05 21.55 -29.34
C GLY A 55 -35.79 20.45 -28.32
N ALA A 56 -35.68 19.22 -28.83
CA ALA A 56 -35.24 18.08 -28.06
C ALA A 56 -33.80 18.32 -27.56
N PRO A 57 -33.50 18.21 -26.26
CA PRO A 57 -32.14 17.96 -25.85
C PRO A 57 -31.82 16.52 -26.24
N GLU A 58 -30.72 16.33 -26.97
CA GLU A 58 -30.14 15.02 -27.21
C GLU A 58 -29.98 14.30 -25.87
N ARG A 59 -30.40 13.03 -25.83
CA ARG A 59 -30.15 12.14 -24.70
C ARG A 59 -28.63 12.14 -24.48
N GLY A 60 -28.20 12.72 -23.37
CA GLY A 60 -26.85 12.57 -22.89
C GLY A 60 -26.53 11.09 -22.86
N SER A 61 -25.55 10.70 -23.66
CA SER A 61 -24.85 9.43 -23.53
C SER A 61 -24.49 9.27 -22.06
N GLU A 62 -25.11 8.32 -21.36
CA GLU A 62 -24.61 7.84 -20.08
C GLU A 62 -23.15 7.48 -20.33
N ALA A 63 -22.24 8.23 -19.72
CA ALA A 63 -20.83 7.90 -19.73
C ALA A 63 -20.72 6.51 -19.13
N GLN A 64 -20.43 5.52 -19.96
CA GLN A 64 -20.14 4.17 -19.50
C GLN A 64 -18.95 4.29 -18.54
N ALA A 65 -19.21 4.17 -17.24
CA ALA A 65 -18.18 4.09 -16.23
C ALA A 65 -17.29 2.90 -16.61
N GLN A 66 -16.05 3.18 -16.99
CA GLN A 66 -15.05 2.15 -17.16
C GLN A 66 -14.98 1.36 -15.85
N PRO A 67 -14.87 0.01 -15.88
CA PRO A 67 -14.69 -0.75 -14.65
C PRO A 67 -13.45 -0.21 -13.91
N GLY A 68 -13.65 0.22 -12.67
CA GLY A 68 -12.59 0.80 -11.85
C GLY A 68 -11.45 -0.20 -11.60
N LEU A 69 -10.23 0.31 -11.40
CA LEU A 69 -9.09 -0.53 -11.03
C LEU A 69 -9.39 -1.29 -9.75
N ARG A 70 -9.05 -2.58 -9.75
CA ARG A 70 -9.14 -3.45 -8.59
C ARG A 70 -7.74 -3.66 -8.03
N ALA A 71 -7.62 -3.72 -6.71
CA ALA A 71 -6.35 -3.84 -6.03
C ALA A 71 -6.45 -4.75 -4.79
N GLY A 72 -5.42 -5.57 -4.60
CA GLY A 72 -5.17 -6.32 -3.38
C GLY A 72 -4.14 -5.61 -2.49
N SER A 73 -4.08 -5.99 -1.22
CA SER A 73 -3.06 -5.47 -0.31
C SER A 73 -2.66 -6.53 0.71
N VAL A 74 -1.35 -6.58 1.01
CA VAL A 74 -0.78 -7.42 2.06
C VAL A 74 -0.09 -6.57 3.12
N ASP A 75 -0.20 -7.01 4.36
CA ASP A 75 0.46 -6.40 5.52
C ASP A 75 1.54 -7.35 6.03
N ASP A 76 2.74 -7.23 5.46
CA ASP A 76 3.91 -8.04 5.82
C ASP A 76 4.35 -7.81 7.27
N ASN A 77 3.92 -6.71 7.88
CA ASN A 77 4.16 -6.49 9.30
C ASN A 77 3.24 -7.33 10.19
N ALA A 78 2.00 -7.56 9.77
CA ALA A 78 1.06 -8.47 10.40
C ALA A 78 1.39 -9.94 10.10
N ALA A 79 1.65 -10.29 8.84
CA ALA A 79 1.96 -11.64 8.37
C ALA A 79 3.46 -11.97 8.39
N PHE A 80 4.15 -11.59 9.46
CA PHE A 80 5.61 -11.49 9.47
C PHE A 80 6.37 -12.81 9.25
N THR A 81 5.87 -13.93 9.77
CA THR A 81 6.48 -15.24 9.53
C THR A 81 6.44 -15.59 8.05
N ALA A 82 5.29 -15.40 7.39
CA ALA A 82 5.16 -15.62 5.96
C ALA A 82 6.04 -14.67 5.15
N TYR A 83 6.22 -13.43 5.61
CA TYR A 83 7.14 -12.47 5.00
C TYR A 83 8.61 -12.93 5.10
N LEU A 84 9.06 -13.45 6.24
CA LEU A 84 10.42 -13.99 6.38
C LEU A 84 10.64 -15.19 5.44
N ASP A 85 9.65 -16.07 5.30
CA ASP A 85 9.71 -17.20 4.38
C ASP A 85 9.76 -16.74 2.91
N TYR A 86 8.94 -15.75 2.54
CA TYR A 86 8.98 -15.11 1.22
C TYR A 86 10.36 -14.55 0.93
N ARG A 87 10.92 -13.76 1.84
CA ARG A 87 12.23 -13.15 1.66
C ARG A 87 13.33 -14.18 1.47
N LYS A 88 13.32 -15.24 2.29
CA LYS A 88 14.29 -16.33 2.18
C LYS A 88 14.23 -16.97 0.79
N LYS A 89 13.03 -17.30 0.30
CA LYS A 89 12.84 -17.89 -1.04
C LYS A 89 13.32 -16.95 -2.13
N PHE A 90 13.06 -15.65 -2.01
CA PHE A 90 13.53 -14.66 -2.97
C PHE A 90 15.07 -14.59 -2.98
N THR A 91 15.71 -14.50 -1.81
CA THR A 91 17.18 -14.46 -1.74
C THR A 91 17.83 -15.74 -2.26
N ASP A 92 17.18 -16.90 -2.11
CA ASP A 92 17.64 -18.18 -2.66
C ASP A 92 17.57 -18.20 -4.22
N SER A 93 16.80 -17.31 -4.86
CA SER A 93 16.68 -17.22 -6.32
C SER A 93 17.91 -16.59 -7.00
N GLY A 94 18.74 -15.86 -6.25
CA GLY A 94 19.95 -15.19 -6.76
C GLY A 94 19.72 -13.84 -7.44
N GLN A 95 18.49 -13.32 -7.48
CA GLN A 95 18.22 -11.96 -7.94
C GLN A 95 18.82 -10.91 -7.00
N GLU A 96 19.39 -9.84 -7.56
CA GLU A 96 20.09 -8.82 -6.77
C GLU A 96 19.10 -7.92 -6.02
N VAL A 97 19.31 -7.74 -4.72
CA VAL A 97 18.58 -6.78 -3.88
C VAL A 97 19.48 -6.27 -2.75
N ARG A 98 19.14 -5.12 -2.16
CA ARG A 98 19.76 -4.62 -0.93
C ARG A 98 19.09 -5.28 0.27
N ASP A 99 19.60 -6.47 0.60
CA ASP A 99 19.04 -7.26 1.68
C ASP A 99 19.27 -6.63 3.06
N ALA A 100 18.29 -6.77 3.97
CA ALA A 100 18.41 -6.34 5.34
C ALA A 100 17.93 -7.42 6.30
N ASP A 101 18.73 -7.84 7.28
CA ASP A 101 18.20 -8.74 8.31
C ASP A 101 17.13 -8.01 9.14
N VAL A 102 15.89 -8.49 9.02
CA VAL A 102 14.73 -7.98 9.76
C VAL A 102 14.26 -8.96 10.82
N SER A 103 14.88 -10.13 10.96
CA SER A 103 14.44 -11.19 11.88
C SER A 103 14.39 -10.71 13.34
N GLY A 104 15.32 -9.83 13.72
CA GLY A 104 15.37 -9.15 15.03
C GLY A 104 14.39 -7.99 15.20
N ARG A 105 13.29 -7.93 14.43
CA ARG A 105 12.31 -6.84 14.48
C ARG A 105 11.61 -6.73 15.83
N ARG A 106 11.53 -5.52 16.37
CA ARG A 106 10.80 -5.19 17.61
C ARG A 106 9.85 -4.02 17.35
N ILE A 107 8.58 -4.21 17.69
CA ILE A 107 7.56 -3.15 17.60
C ILE A 107 7.45 -2.48 18.97
N VAL A 108 7.88 -1.21 19.03
CA VAL A 108 7.80 -0.38 20.23
C VAL A 108 6.45 0.31 20.23
N THR A 109 5.70 0.21 21.32
CA THR A 109 4.43 0.93 21.51
C THR A 109 4.61 2.05 22.53
N VAL A 110 4.29 3.28 22.14
CA VAL A 110 4.42 4.46 23.00
C VAL A 110 3.05 5.07 23.27
N THR A 111 2.79 5.37 24.53
CA THR A 111 1.54 5.97 24.98
C THR A 111 1.76 7.17 25.88
N ASP A 112 0.77 8.06 25.92
CA ASP A 112 0.73 9.20 26.83
C ASP A 112 0.32 8.79 28.25
N ARG A 113 0.25 9.76 29.19
CA ARG A 113 -0.10 9.49 30.59
C ARG A 113 -1.48 8.85 30.77
N ARG A 114 -2.38 8.99 29.80
CA ARG A 114 -3.75 8.42 29.79
C ARG A 114 -3.82 7.09 29.03
N GLY A 115 -2.70 6.58 28.52
CA GLY A 115 -2.65 5.33 27.77
C GLY A 115 -3.06 5.49 26.30
N ARG A 116 -3.19 6.72 25.80
CA ARG A 116 -3.51 6.96 24.39
C ARG A 116 -2.25 6.82 23.53
N PRO A 117 -2.35 6.34 22.28
CA PRO A 117 -1.26 6.35 21.33
C PRO A 117 -0.54 7.71 21.28
N LEU A 118 0.79 7.68 21.31
CA LEU A 118 1.60 8.89 21.22
C LEU A 118 2.27 8.96 19.84
N PHE A 119 1.67 9.73 18.94
CA PHE A 119 2.20 10.03 17.61
C PHE A 119 3.45 10.93 17.69
N GLY A 120 4.47 10.63 16.89
CA GLY A 120 5.67 11.47 16.73
C GLY A 120 6.73 11.35 17.83
N ALA A 121 6.62 10.37 18.74
CA ALA A 121 7.67 10.06 19.70
C ALA A 121 8.90 9.48 19.00
N THR A 122 10.08 9.99 19.34
CA THR A 122 11.34 9.47 18.80
C THR A 122 11.78 8.26 19.60
N VAL A 123 12.04 7.15 18.92
CA VAL A 123 12.60 5.91 19.46
C VAL A 123 14.02 5.74 18.94
N ARG A 124 14.99 5.53 19.83
CA ARG A 124 16.39 5.26 19.49
C ARG A 124 16.85 3.92 20.03
N ALA A 125 17.62 3.19 19.23
CA ALA A 125 18.23 1.90 19.58
C ALA A 125 19.62 1.81 18.92
N GLY A 126 20.67 2.10 19.69
CA GLY A 126 22.01 2.31 19.12
C GLY A 126 21.97 3.45 18.10
N ASP A 127 22.45 3.20 16.89
CA ASP A 127 22.44 4.15 15.77
C ASP A 127 21.11 4.22 15.02
N GLN A 128 20.15 3.32 15.35
CA GLN A 128 18.84 3.34 14.74
C GLN A 128 17.95 4.41 15.38
N GLN A 129 17.16 5.06 14.53
CA GLN A 129 16.11 5.98 14.95
C GLN A 129 14.83 5.70 14.17
N ALA A 130 13.70 5.73 14.87
CA ALA A 130 12.37 5.71 14.28
C ALA A 130 11.47 6.74 14.99
N ARG A 131 10.40 7.16 14.32
CA ARG A 131 9.31 7.90 14.98
C ARG A 131 8.05 7.07 15.02
N THR A 132 7.28 7.25 16.09
CA THR A 132 5.99 6.57 16.20
C THR A 132 4.98 7.12 15.21
N TYR A 133 4.28 6.20 14.55
CA TYR A 133 3.16 6.46 13.66
C TYR A 133 1.90 6.86 14.44
N ALA A 134 0.79 7.10 13.75
CA ALA A 134 -0.45 7.59 14.36
C ALA A 134 -0.99 6.68 15.47
N ASP A 135 -0.73 5.38 15.38
CA ASP A 135 -1.10 4.36 16.36
C ASP A 135 -0.10 4.22 17.53
N GLY A 136 0.90 5.11 17.61
CA GLY A 136 1.90 5.13 18.66
C GLY A 136 2.96 4.05 18.53
N ARG A 137 3.02 3.31 17.40
CA ARG A 137 4.02 2.26 17.19
C ARG A 137 5.19 2.76 16.35
N ALA A 138 6.38 2.23 16.63
CA ALA A 138 7.58 2.42 15.83
C ALA A 138 8.31 1.09 15.67
N LEU A 139 8.99 0.93 14.54
CA LEU A 139 9.79 -0.25 14.24
C LEU A 139 11.26 -0.01 14.50
N ILE A 140 11.91 -0.95 15.18
CA ILE A 140 13.37 -1.02 15.33
C ILE A 140 13.83 -2.47 15.15
N PHE A 141 15.15 -2.68 15.02
CA PHE A 141 15.73 -4.00 14.82
C PHE A 141 16.85 -4.28 15.83
N GLY A 142 17.02 -5.55 16.19
CA GLY A 142 18.05 -6.03 17.08
C GLY A 142 17.70 -5.89 18.56
N ASP A 143 18.51 -6.54 19.41
CA ASP A 143 18.30 -6.56 20.85
C ASP A 143 18.86 -5.31 21.55
N GLY A 144 18.54 -5.18 22.84
CA GLY A 144 19.13 -4.17 23.71
C GLY A 144 18.18 -3.05 24.12
N ARG A 145 18.78 -2.03 24.75
CA ARG A 145 18.07 -0.91 25.36
C ARG A 145 17.63 0.09 24.31
N ILE A 146 16.39 0.54 24.44
CA ILE A 146 15.82 1.63 23.65
C ILE A 146 15.66 2.87 24.54
N THR A 147 15.69 4.03 23.92
CA THR A 147 15.30 5.30 24.54
C THR A 147 14.17 5.92 23.72
N VAL A 148 13.11 6.33 24.41
CA VAL A 148 11.94 6.99 23.81
C VAL A 148 11.84 8.40 24.36
N SER A 149 11.70 9.39 23.48
CA SER A 149 11.57 10.79 23.87
C SER A 149 10.44 11.50 23.13
N TYR A 150 9.70 12.34 23.85
CA TYR A 150 8.65 13.20 23.31
C TYR A 150 8.41 14.41 24.22
N GLY A 151 8.34 15.62 23.66
CA GLY A 151 7.99 16.83 24.43
C GLY A 151 8.86 17.06 25.67
N GLY A 152 10.16 16.76 25.59
CA GLY A 152 11.11 16.84 26.71
C GLY A 152 11.08 15.65 27.69
N ALA A 153 10.03 14.83 27.69
CA ALA A 153 10.00 13.60 28.47
C ALA A 153 10.82 12.50 27.80
N THR A 154 11.52 11.69 28.60
CA THR A 154 12.31 10.55 28.11
C THR A 154 12.08 9.34 29.01
N ALA A 155 12.04 8.15 28.42
CA ALA A 155 12.04 6.87 29.13
C ALA A 155 12.89 5.86 28.36
N ALA A 156 13.33 4.80 29.04
CA ALA A 156 14.05 3.71 28.41
C ALA A 156 13.36 2.38 28.67
N ALA A 157 13.52 1.44 27.75
CA ALA A 157 12.94 0.11 27.86
C ALA A 157 13.83 -0.96 27.20
N THR A 158 13.52 -2.22 27.46
CA THR A 158 14.16 -3.41 26.89
C THR A 158 13.08 -4.43 26.53
N GLY A 159 13.48 -5.55 25.90
CA GLY A 159 12.58 -6.65 25.55
C GLY A 159 12.05 -6.61 24.12
N GLN A 160 11.38 -7.69 23.70
CA GLN A 160 11.00 -7.92 22.29
C GLN A 160 9.82 -7.07 21.79
N ALA A 161 8.91 -6.66 22.67
CA ALA A 161 7.80 -5.76 22.34
C ALA A 161 7.66 -4.65 23.41
N PRO A 162 8.58 -3.68 23.45
CA PRO A 162 8.61 -2.67 24.50
C PRO A 162 7.35 -1.81 24.50
N LYS A 163 6.72 -1.66 25.67
CA LYS A 163 5.61 -0.72 25.88
C LYS A 163 6.11 0.41 26.77
N VAL A 164 6.09 1.64 26.27
CA VAL A 164 6.60 2.82 26.96
C VAL A 164 5.48 3.81 27.19
N LYS A 165 5.29 4.21 28.45
CA LYS A 165 4.32 5.22 28.84
C LYS A 165 5.06 6.48 29.26
N LEU A 166 4.84 7.59 28.56
CA LEU A 166 5.46 8.88 28.88
C LEU A 166 4.50 9.77 29.68
N PRO A 167 5.00 10.56 30.65
CA PRO A 167 4.19 11.47 31.46
C PRO A 167 3.75 12.74 30.71
N VAL A 168 3.51 12.63 29.41
CA VAL A 168 3.04 13.72 28.52
C VAL A 168 1.55 13.55 28.23
N THR A 169 0.96 14.53 27.57
CA THR A 169 -0.40 14.44 27.03
C THR A 169 -0.26 14.52 25.52
N ALA A 170 -0.81 13.56 24.79
CA ALA A 170 -0.81 13.62 23.33
C ALA A 170 -1.49 14.91 22.84
N PRO A 171 -1.00 15.54 21.74
CA PRO A 171 -1.65 16.70 21.14
C PRO A 171 -3.14 16.43 20.89
N GLN A 172 -3.96 17.46 21.06
CA GLN A 172 -5.40 17.41 20.81
C GLN A 172 -5.72 18.27 19.59
N GLY A 173 -6.74 17.88 18.82
CA GLY A 173 -7.17 18.60 17.62
C GLY A 173 -7.44 17.67 16.45
N ARG A 174 -7.80 18.25 15.30
CA ARG A 174 -7.92 17.51 14.05
C ARG A 174 -6.55 16.95 13.67
N ALA A 175 -6.55 15.73 13.14
CA ALA A 175 -5.33 15.15 12.60
C ALA A 175 -4.84 16.02 11.42
N LYS A 176 -3.54 16.31 11.37
CA LYS A 176 -2.92 16.86 10.17
C LYS A 176 -2.37 15.70 9.35
N LEU A 177 -2.61 15.72 8.05
CA LEU A 177 -2.24 14.62 7.16
C LEU A 177 -1.58 15.20 5.92
N GLN A 178 -0.33 14.80 5.69
CA GLN A 178 0.39 15.05 4.46
C GLN A 178 0.51 13.74 3.67
N VAL A 179 -0.04 13.76 2.47
CA VAL A 179 0.04 12.64 1.52
C VAL A 179 0.87 13.07 0.33
N LEU A 180 1.98 12.39 0.10
CA LEU A 180 2.81 12.58 -1.08
C LEU A 180 2.57 11.43 -2.05
N PHE A 181 2.28 11.75 -3.31
CA PHE A 181 2.27 10.77 -4.39
C PHE A 181 3.67 10.73 -5.03
N LEU A 182 4.36 9.60 -4.90
CA LEU A 182 5.61 9.32 -5.58
C LEU A 182 5.29 8.50 -6.83
N ILE A 183 5.38 9.09 -8.01
CA ILE A 183 4.78 8.54 -9.23
C ILE A 183 5.87 8.30 -10.27
N ASP A 184 5.91 7.08 -10.79
CA ASP A 184 6.63 6.76 -12.01
C ASP A 184 5.93 7.39 -13.22
N THR A 185 6.68 8.16 -14.01
CA THR A 185 6.18 8.89 -15.18
C THR A 185 6.87 8.49 -16.48
N THR A 186 7.37 7.27 -16.54
CA THR A 186 7.90 6.61 -17.73
C THR A 186 6.76 6.19 -18.67
N GLY A 187 7.09 5.80 -19.90
CA GLY A 187 6.10 5.56 -20.95
C GLY A 187 5.03 4.49 -20.63
N SER A 188 5.36 3.48 -19.81
CA SER A 188 4.44 2.39 -19.45
C SER A 188 3.30 2.84 -18.52
N MET A 189 3.52 3.90 -17.73
CA MET A 189 2.62 4.37 -16.68
C MET A 189 1.46 5.26 -17.17
N GLY A 190 1.29 5.43 -18.48
CA GLY A 190 0.33 6.36 -19.06
C GLY A 190 -1.13 6.10 -18.67
N ASP A 191 -1.54 4.83 -18.69
CA ASP A 191 -2.91 4.43 -18.33
C ASP A 191 -3.16 4.62 -16.83
N GLU A 192 -2.20 4.24 -16.00
CA GLU A 192 -2.24 4.37 -14.54
C GLU A 192 -2.31 5.84 -14.11
N ILE A 193 -1.52 6.73 -14.72
CA ILE A 193 -1.58 8.18 -14.46
C ILE A 193 -2.95 8.76 -14.86
N GLY A 194 -3.49 8.35 -16.01
CA GLY A 194 -4.83 8.75 -16.44
C GLY A 194 -5.90 8.38 -15.42
N ARG A 195 -5.83 7.17 -14.87
CA ARG A 195 -6.77 6.66 -13.86
C ARG A 195 -6.59 7.33 -12.49
N LEU A 196 -5.36 7.61 -12.07
CA LEU A 196 -5.08 8.38 -10.87
C LEU A 196 -5.67 9.80 -10.98
N THR A 197 -5.48 10.45 -12.13
CA THR A 197 -6.04 11.78 -12.42
C THR A 197 -7.57 11.78 -12.34
N ALA A 198 -8.23 10.73 -12.84
CA ALA A 198 -9.69 10.62 -12.82
C ALA A 198 -10.29 10.38 -11.42
N SER A 199 -9.50 9.86 -10.46
CA SER A 199 -9.98 9.44 -9.15
C SER A 199 -9.56 10.35 -7.99
N VAL A 200 -8.55 11.21 -8.17
CA VAL A 200 -7.98 12.03 -7.09
C VAL A 200 -9.01 12.91 -6.37
N ASP A 201 -9.94 13.54 -7.08
CA ASP A 201 -10.97 14.39 -6.47
C ASP A 201 -11.87 13.57 -5.53
N SER A 202 -12.26 12.37 -5.96
CA SER A 202 -13.07 11.44 -5.16
C SER A 202 -12.30 11.01 -3.92
N VAL A 203 -11.05 10.58 -4.07
CA VAL A 203 -10.19 10.15 -2.96
C VAL A 203 -10.02 11.27 -1.94
N ALA A 204 -9.65 12.48 -2.38
CA ALA A 204 -9.45 13.62 -1.49
C ALA A 204 -10.75 14.00 -0.76
N ALA A 205 -11.88 14.06 -1.46
CA ALA A 205 -13.18 14.35 -0.86
C ALA A 205 -13.62 13.29 0.17
N ARG A 206 -13.26 12.02 -0.05
CA ARG A 206 -13.55 10.92 0.87
C ARG A 206 -12.64 10.95 2.10
N ILE A 207 -11.35 11.23 1.93
CA ILE A 207 -10.40 11.42 3.04
C ILE A 207 -10.85 12.57 3.95
N ALA A 208 -11.27 13.70 3.38
CA ALA A 208 -11.77 14.85 4.14
C ALA A 208 -13.02 14.53 4.99
N LYS A 209 -13.81 13.51 4.60
CA LYS A 209 -15.02 13.06 5.30
C LYS A 209 -14.79 11.92 6.30
N LEU A 210 -13.56 11.45 6.47
CA LEU A 210 -13.23 10.45 7.49
C LEU A 210 -13.58 10.97 8.89
N SER A 211 -13.79 10.06 9.85
CA SER A 211 -14.17 10.43 11.22
C SER A 211 -13.14 11.34 11.91
N ALA A 212 -11.86 11.21 11.55
CA ALA A 212 -10.79 12.07 12.07
C ALA A 212 -10.80 13.48 11.45
N ALA A 213 -11.56 13.69 10.36
CA ALA A 213 -11.67 14.92 9.58
C ALA A 213 -10.30 15.61 9.41
N PRO A 214 -9.32 14.96 8.76
CA PRO A 214 -7.96 15.50 8.76
C PRO A 214 -7.86 16.85 8.03
N GLU A 215 -6.90 17.69 8.43
CA GLU A 215 -6.35 18.77 7.60
C GLU A 215 -5.45 18.10 6.56
N LEU A 216 -5.98 17.90 5.35
CA LEU A 216 -5.30 17.20 4.26
C LEU A 216 -4.47 18.18 3.42
N GLU A 217 -3.20 17.83 3.22
CA GLU A 217 -2.31 18.46 2.27
C GLU A 217 -1.75 17.38 1.31
N LEU A 218 -1.73 17.69 0.02
CA LEU A 218 -1.30 16.78 -1.05
C LEU A 218 -0.06 17.35 -1.73
N GLY A 219 0.93 16.50 -2.00
CA GLY A 219 2.11 16.84 -2.77
C GLY A 219 2.48 15.71 -3.74
N MET A 220 3.40 15.96 -4.66
CA MET A 220 3.86 14.92 -5.58
C MET A 220 5.38 14.98 -5.81
N THR A 221 5.97 13.82 -6.05
CA THR A 221 7.28 13.69 -6.67
C THR A 221 7.14 12.74 -7.85
N LEU A 222 7.47 13.24 -9.02
CA LEU A 222 7.46 12.50 -10.27
C LEU A 222 8.89 12.04 -10.55
N TYR A 223 9.04 10.86 -11.14
CA TYR A 223 10.34 10.41 -11.60
C TYR A 223 10.28 9.70 -12.95
N ARG A 224 11.44 9.65 -13.61
CA ARG A 224 11.75 8.84 -14.79
C ARG A 224 13.17 8.30 -14.61
N ASP A 225 13.92 8.10 -15.70
CA ASP A 225 15.30 7.65 -15.61
C ASP A 225 16.35 8.69 -15.99
N LYS A 226 17.62 8.33 -15.79
CA LYS A 226 18.77 9.10 -16.24
C LYS A 226 18.80 9.17 -17.76
N GLY A 227 18.87 10.39 -18.28
CA GLY A 227 18.89 10.65 -19.72
C GLY A 227 17.54 11.10 -20.28
N ASP A 228 16.46 10.97 -19.50
CA ASP A 228 15.18 11.58 -19.81
C ASP A 228 15.17 13.09 -19.56
N GLU A 229 14.07 13.74 -19.93
CA GLU A 229 13.83 15.18 -19.71
C GLU A 229 14.06 15.61 -18.25
N TYR A 230 13.80 14.70 -17.30
CA TYR A 230 14.11 14.86 -15.90
C TYR A 230 14.23 13.49 -15.23
N VAL A 231 15.12 13.38 -14.24
CA VAL A 231 15.14 12.22 -13.34
C VAL A 231 14.02 12.37 -12.31
N THR A 232 13.87 13.55 -11.71
CA THR A 232 12.87 13.83 -10.69
C THR A 232 12.27 15.24 -10.81
N ARG A 233 10.99 15.37 -10.45
CA ARG A 233 10.29 16.66 -10.29
C ARG A 233 9.40 16.62 -9.05
N THR A 234 9.70 17.47 -8.07
CA THR A 234 8.92 17.56 -6.84
C THR A 234 8.09 18.84 -6.81
N THR A 235 6.82 18.69 -6.44
CA THR A 235 5.94 19.80 -6.10
C THR A 235 5.58 19.71 -4.61
N ASP A 236 5.61 20.86 -3.94
CA ASP A 236 5.35 20.94 -2.50
C ASP A 236 3.87 20.71 -2.16
N PHE A 237 3.61 20.56 -0.87
CA PHE A 237 2.27 20.31 -0.34
C PHE A 237 1.32 21.48 -0.57
N THR A 238 0.09 21.16 -0.95
CA THR A 238 -1.03 22.11 -1.06
C THR A 238 -2.29 21.54 -0.39
N ALA A 239 -3.06 22.40 0.26
CA ALA A 239 -4.39 22.07 0.76
C ALA A 239 -5.48 22.23 -0.32
N ASP A 240 -5.14 22.80 -1.49
CA ASP A 240 -6.04 22.96 -2.62
C ASP A 240 -5.95 21.75 -3.57
N VAL A 241 -6.97 20.89 -3.49
CA VAL A 241 -7.11 19.71 -4.34
C VAL A 241 -7.19 20.09 -5.83
N GLY A 242 -7.77 21.25 -6.16
CA GLY A 242 -7.85 21.74 -7.54
C GLY A 242 -6.46 22.02 -8.11
N THR A 243 -5.63 22.73 -7.35
CA THR A 243 -4.22 22.97 -7.70
C THR A 243 -3.45 21.66 -7.89
N PHE A 244 -3.60 20.71 -6.96
CA PHE A 244 -2.96 19.39 -7.08
C PHE A 244 -3.41 18.64 -8.34
N ARG A 245 -4.72 18.63 -8.63
CA ARG A 245 -5.29 17.98 -9.82
C ARG A 245 -4.78 18.61 -11.12
N GLU A 246 -4.68 19.92 -11.19
CA GLU A 246 -4.15 20.62 -12.37
C GLU A 246 -2.70 20.21 -12.65
N GLN A 247 -1.87 20.15 -11.60
CA GLN A 247 -0.49 19.68 -11.70
C GLN A 247 -0.43 18.23 -12.17
N LEU A 248 -1.25 17.35 -11.61
CA LEU A 248 -1.30 15.94 -11.99
C LEU A 248 -1.78 15.75 -13.44
N THR A 249 -2.77 16.53 -13.87
CA THR A 249 -3.31 16.49 -15.25
C THR A 249 -2.26 16.91 -16.29
N ALA A 250 -1.30 17.75 -15.90
CA ALA A 250 -0.20 18.18 -16.76
C ALA A 250 0.91 17.11 -16.92
N VAL A 251 0.91 16.06 -16.10
CA VAL A 251 1.89 14.97 -16.19
C VAL A 251 1.69 14.17 -17.47
N ARG A 252 2.80 13.81 -18.11
CA ARG A 252 2.86 12.96 -19.29
C ARG A 252 3.83 11.82 -19.05
N ALA A 253 3.34 10.60 -19.24
CA ALA A 253 4.14 9.38 -19.27
C ALA A 253 5.00 9.39 -20.54
N GLU A 254 6.31 9.57 -20.39
CA GLU A 254 7.28 9.54 -21.49
C GLU A 254 8.65 9.16 -20.95
N GLY A 255 9.59 8.83 -21.84
CA GLY A 255 10.92 8.40 -21.42
C GLY A 255 10.97 6.95 -20.97
N GLY A 256 12.06 6.60 -20.29
CA GLY A 256 12.48 5.23 -20.03
C GLY A 256 12.98 4.53 -21.30
N GLY A 257 12.92 3.20 -21.30
CA GLY A 257 13.27 2.37 -22.46
C GLY A 257 13.97 1.07 -22.10
N ASP A 258 14.65 1.08 -20.96
CA ASP A 258 15.09 -0.09 -20.21
C ASP A 258 14.37 -0.15 -18.87
N THR A 259 14.27 -1.36 -18.33
CA THR A 259 13.92 -1.61 -16.92
C THR A 259 15.21 -2.10 -16.28
N PRO A 260 15.66 -1.59 -15.11
CA PRO A 260 14.96 -0.79 -14.07
C PRO A 260 14.74 0.72 -14.34
N GLU A 261 14.25 1.48 -13.35
CA GLU A 261 14.02 2.95 -13.38
C GLU A 261 14.66 3.66 -12.15
N ASP A 262 14.89 5.00 -12.14
CA ASP A 262 15.59 5.71 -11.04
C ASP A 262 14.71 6.06 -9.81
N LEU A 263 14.03 5.05 -9.26
CA LEU A 263 13.22 5.17 -8.04
C LEU A 263 14.07 5.58 -6.81
N ASN A 264 15.36 5.26 -6.77
CA ASN A 264 16.24 5.65 -5.66
C ASN A 264 16.36 7.17 -5.54
N ALA A 265 16.64 7.88 -6.64
CA ALA A 265 16.66 9.33 -6.67
C ALA A 265 15.30 9.90 -6.24
N ALA A 266 14.22 9.30 -6.74
CA ALA A 266 12.86 9.71 -6.44
C ALA A 266 12.52 9.61 -4.94
N LEU A 267 12.87 8.50 -4.27
CA LEU A 267 12.71 8.32 -2.82
C LEU A 267 13.49 9.38 -2.04
N ALA A 268 14.75 9.63 -2.41
CA ALA A 268 15.57 10.61 -1.73
C ALA A 268 14.94 12.01 -1.77
N GLU A 269 14.46 12.42 -2.94
CA GLU A 269 13.82 13.72 -3.16
C GLU A 269 12.43 13.84 -2.53
N ALA A 270 11.59 12.82 -2.68
CA ALA A 270 10.26 12.72 -2.05
C ALA A 270 10.34 12.93 -0.53
N LEU A 271 11.40 12.40 0.08
CA LEU A 271 11.66 12.61 1.49
C LEU A 271 12.29 14.00 1.74
N ALA A 272 13.20 14.50 0.89
CA ALA A 272 14.00 15.69 1.21
C ALA A 272 13.34 17.03 0.89
N LYS A 273 12.73 17.14 -0.28
CA LYS A 273 12.32 18.42 -0.87
C LYS A 273 10.98 18.96 -0.36
N PRO A 274 9.90 18.14 -0.21
CA PRO A 274 8.63 18.65 0.29
C PRO A 274 8.73 19.17 1.73
N ALA A 275 7.92 20.17 2.05
CA ALA A 275 7.83 20.79 3.38
C ALA A 275 7.06 19.90 4.38
N TRP A 276 7.64 18.73 4.69
CA TRP A 276 7.09 17.79 5.64
C TRP A 276 6.94 18.41 7.04
N ARG A 277 5.71 18.42 7.56
CA ARG A 277 5.35 18.96 8.86
C ARG A 277 5.60 17.95 9.97
N GLU A 278 6.26 18.39 11.04
CA GLU A 278 6.55 17.55 12.19
C GLU A 278 5.31 17.16 13.01
N ASP A 279 4.23 17.92 12.88
CA ASP A 279 2.95 17.70 13.56
C ASP A 279 1.89 16.99 12.70
N ALA A 280 2.24 16.55 11.48
CA ALA A 280 1.35 15.85 10.57
C ALA A 280 1.70 14.37 10.46
N VAL A 281 0.68 13.52 10.33
CA VAL A 281 0.83 12.15 9.84
C VAL A 281 1.34 12.20 8.40
N LYS A 282 2.35 11.41 8.07
CA LYS A 282 3.06 11.48 6.79
C LYS A 282 2.97 10.17 6.03
N LEU A 283 2.34 10.20 4.86
CA LEU A 283 2.18 9.04 3.98
C LEU A 283 2.80 9.34 2.61
N VAL A 284 3.53 8.37 2.07
CA VAL A 284 3.96 8.34 0.68
C VAL A 284 3.22 7.19 0.00
N PHE A 285 2.45 7.49 -1.03
CA PHE A 285 1.95 6.47 -1.96
C PHE A 285 2.91 6.39 -3.14
N LEU A 286 3.67 5.29 -3.21
CA LEU A 286 4.57 5.00 -4.34
C LEU A 286 3.76 4.25 -5.41
N ILE A 287 3.65 4.81 -6.61
CA ILE A 287 2.86 4.24 -7.71
C ILE A 287 3.79 4.03 -8.90
N ALA A 288 4.09 2.77 -9.21
CA ALA A 288 5.15 2.40 -10.15
C ALA A 288 5.05 0.93 -10.57
N ASP A 289 5.64 0.60 -11.73
CA ASP A 289 5.65 -0.72 -12.36
C ASP A 289 7.06 -1.31 -12.56
N ALA A 290 8.12 -0.64 -12.11
CA ALA A 290 9.50 -1.10 -12.28
C ALA A 290 10.31 -1.14 -10.95
N PRO A 291 11.30 -2.05 -10.84
CA PRO A 291 12.29 -1.99 -9.76
C PRO A 291 13.19 -0.74 -9.88
N PRO A 292 13.86 -0.32 -8.79
CA PRO A 292 14.93 0.68 -8.86
C PRO A 292 16.21 0.12 -9.51
N HIS A 293 16.96 0.97 -10.20
CA HIS A 293 18.37 0.68 -10.52
C HIS A 293 19.19 0.38 -9.26
N LEU A 294 20.02 -0.67 -9.28
CA LEU A 294 20.92 -1.04 -8.17
C LEU A 294 22.40 -0.76 -8.46
N ASP A 295 22.71 -0.42 -9.70
CA ASP A 295 24.05 -0.17 -10.24
C ASP A 295 24.39 1.32 -10.32
N TYR A 296 23.39 2.19 -10.16
CA TYR A 296 23.58 3.62 -10.13
C TYR A 296 24.25 4.10 -8.83
N ASP A 297 25.25 4.97 -8.97
CA ASP A 297 25.74 5.78 -7.86
C ASP A 297 24.62 6.72 -7.36
N GLY A 298 24.55 6.91 -6.04
CA GLY A 298 23.62 7.86 -5.44
C GLY A 298 22.85 7.30 -4.24
N PRO A 299 21.60 7.75 -4.04
CA PRO A 299 20.74 7.23 -2.98
C PRO A 299 20.46 5.73 -3.12
N ASP A 300 20.11 5.10 -2.01
CA ASP A 300 19.83 3.67 -1.91
C ASP A 300 18.48 3.46 -1.23
N TYR A 301 17.56 2.73 -1.88
CA TYR A 301 16.19 2.60 -1.38
C TYR A 301 16.11 2.05 0.06
N LEU A 302 17.05 1.19 0.47
CA LEU A 302 17.05 0.62 1.82
C LEU A 302 17.46 1.69 2.83
N ALA A 303 18.45 2.51 2.52
CA ALA A 303 18.81 3.68 3.31
C ALA A 303 17.64 4.68 3.39
N GLU A 304 16.97 4.93 2.27
CA GLU A 304 15.83 5.85 2.20
C GLU A 304 14.61 5.35 2.98
N ALA A 305 14.35 4.04 2.99
CA ALA A 305 13.32 3.42 3.83
C ALA A 305 13.57 3.66 5.33
N ARG A 306 14.84 3.49 5.76
CA ARG A 306 15.25 3.76 7.15
C ARG A 306 15.13 5.23 7.49
N ARG A 307 15.48 6.12 6.56
CA ARG A 307 15.31 7.56 6.70
C ARG A 307 13.83 7.96 6.79
N ALA A 308 12.95 7.32 6.01
CA ALA A 308 11.50 7.50 6.12
C ALA A 308 11.00 7.11 7.52
N ALA A 309 11.37 5.93 8.01
CA ALA A 309 11.02 5.47 9.37
C ALA A 309 11.54 6.43 10.46
N ALA A 310 12.78 6.93 10.33
CA ALA A 310 13.38 7.91 11.24
C ALA A 310 12.62 9.24 11.30
N ARG A 311 11.88 9.57 10.23
CA ARG A 311 11.08 10.80 10.08
C ARG A 311 9.59 10.58 10.31
N GLY A 312 9.17 9.34 10.59
CA GLY A 312 7.77 8.98 10.80
C GLY A 312 6.95 9.01 9.51
N ILE A 313 7.59 8.74 8.37
CA ILE A 313 6.96 8.66 7.06
C ILE A 313 6.70 7.18 6.76
N LYS A 314 5.46 6.86 6.41
CA LYS A 314 5.05 5.53 5.97
C LYS A 314 5.02 5.49 4.45
N ILE A 315 5.63 4.46 3.86
CA ILE A 315 5.61 4.24 2.43
C ILE A 315 4.59 3.12 2.16
N GLU A 316 3.63 3.41 1.31
CA GLU A 316 2.54 2.54 0.87
C GLU A 316 2.69 2.31 -0.64
N PRO A 317 3.51 1.34 -1.08
CA PRO A 317 3.66 1.06 -2.50
C PRO A 317 2.38 0.47 -3.09
N ILE A 318 2.09 0.89 -4.31
CA ILE A 318 1.01 0.46 -5.19
C ILE A 318 1.71 -0.01 -6.47
N ALA A 319 1.92 -1.32 -6.56
CA ALA A 319 2.45 -1.97 -7.75
C ALA A 319 1.44 -1.87 -8.90
N SER A 320 1.85 -1.19 -9.96
CA SER A 320 1.14 -1.09 -11.23
C SER A 320 1.34 -2.34 -12.09
N SER A 321 0.73 -2.37 -13.29
CA SER A 321 0.90 -3.51 -14.20
C SER A 321 2.36 -3.72 -14.58
N GLY A 322 2.88 -4.95 -14.46
CA GLY A 322 4.20 -5.28 -14.98
C GLY A 322 5.35 -5.32 -13.96
N LEU A 323 5.10 -4.98 -12.69
CA LEU A 323 6.12 -5.07 -11.64
C LEU A 323 6.64 -6.51 -11.49
N ASP A 324 7.94 -6.69 -11.66
CA ASP A 324 8.61 -7.98 -11.57
C ASP A 324 8.88 -8.43 -10.12
N ASP A 325 9.46 -9.62 -9.96
CA ASP A 325 9.76 -10.19 -8.63
C ASP A 325 10.73 -9.31 -7.84
N GLN A 326 11.72 -8.71 -8.51
CA GLN A 326 12.70 -7.81 -7.87
C GLN A 326 12.00 -6.56 -7.34
N GLY A 327 11.12 -5.95 -8.14
CA GLY A 327 10.28 -4.84 -7.76
C GLY A 327 9.35 -5.20 -6.60
N GLU A 328 8.67 -6.34 -6.66
CA GLU A 328 7.80 -6.82 -5.57
C GLU A 328 8.59 -6.93 -4.25
N TYR A 329 9.77 -7.56 -4.28
CA TYR A 329 10.62 -7.69 -3.10
C TYR A 329 10.95 -6.33 -2.49
N ILE A 330 11.42 -5.41 -3.32
CA ILE A 330 11.85 -4.08 -2.90
C ILE A 330 10.67 -3.29 -2.33
N TYR A 331 9.51 -3.34 -2.97
CA TYR A 331 8.33 -2.58 -2.55
C TYR A 331 7.78 -3.14 -1.23
N ARG A 332 7.71 -4.46 -1.08
CA ARG A 332 7.37 -5.10 0.19
C ARG A 332 8.36 -4.74 1.29
N GLN A 333 9.65 -4.62 0.98
CA GLN A 333 10.66 -4.17 1.93
C GLN A 333 10.47 -2.71 2.35
N LEU A 334 10.18 -1.79 1.41
CA LEU A 334 9.85 -0.38 1.69
C LEU A 334 8.64 -0.26 2.64
N ALA A 335 7.56 -0.98 2.32
CA ALA A 335 6.36 -1.05 3.15
C ALA A 335 6.70 -1.62 4.53
N GLN A 336 7.43 -2.73 4.59
CA GLN A 336 7.70 -3.41 5.85
C GLN A 336 8.51 -2.53 6.81
N LEU A 337 9.60 -1.91 6.33
CA LEU A 337 10.49 -1.08 7.13
C LEU A 337 9.80 0.18 7.67
N THR A 338 8.75 0.65 7.01
CA THR A 338 8.00 1.86 7.39
C THR A 338 6.62 1.56 8.00
N MET A 339 6.37 0.30 8.36
CA MET A 339 5.07 -0.17 8.89
C MET A 339 3.86 0.08 7.95
N GLY A 340 4.12 0.23 6.65
CA GLY A 340 3.12 0.31 5.60
C GLY A 340 2.69 -1.07 5.08
N ARG A 341 1.95 -1.04 3.97
CA ARG A 341 1.43 -2.20 3.26
C ARG A 341 1.85 -2.16 1.81
N PHE A 342 1.99 -3.34 1.24
CA PHE A 342 2.18 -3.50 -0.19
C PHE A 342 0.81 -3.67 -0.83
N THR A 343 0.49 -2.79 -1.78
CA THR A 343 -0.71 -2.82 -2.60
C THR A 343 -0.32 -3.17 -4.02
N PHE A 344 -1.18 -3.90 -4.73
CA PHE A 344 -0.94 -4.28 -6.12
C PHE A 344 -2.27 -4.30 -6.88
N LEU A 345 -2.22 -3.92 -8.16
CA LEU A 345 -3.38 -4.02 -9.03
C LEU A 345 -3.70 -5.49 -9.34
N THR A 346 -5.00 -5.80 -9.45
CA THR A 346 -5.49 -7.16 -9.72
C THR A 346 -6.28 -7.22 -11.02
N TYR A 347 -6.05 -8.29 -11.77
CA TYR A 347 -6.53 -8.44 -13.14
C TYR A 347 -7.46 -9.66 -13.32
N GLY A 348 -8.24 -9.59 -14.38
CA GLY A 348 -9.12 -10.62 -14.89
C GLY A 348 -8.32 -11.74 -15.57
N ALA A 349 -9.02 -12.74 -16.08
CA ALA A 349 -8.38 -13.88 -16.74
C ALA A 349 -7.62 -13.52 -18.02
N ASP A 350 -7.85 -12.32 -18.56
CA ASP A 350 -7.19 -11.75 -19.74
C ASP A 350 -5.94 -10.92 -19.40
N SER A 351 -5.56 -10.83 -18.13
CA SER A 351 -4.41 -10.06 -17.62
C SER A 351 -4.42 -8.57 -17.98
N VAL A 352 -5.55 -8.04 -18.48
CA VAL A 352 -5.72 -6.65 -18.91
C VAL A 352 -6.92 -6.01 -18.22
N SER A 353 -8.04 -6.73 -18.12
CA SER A 353 -9.22 -6.22 -17.42
C SER A 353 -9.02 -6.27 -15.91
N PRO A 354 -9.68 -5.42 -15.09
CA PRO A 354 -9.67 -5.58 -13.64
C PRO A 354 -10.29 -6.92 -13.20
N GLY A 355 -9.71 -7.59 -12.20
CA GLY A 355 -10.19 -8.87 -11.69
C GLY A 355 -9.61 -9.23 -10.33
N ASP A 356 -9.54 -10.52 -10.00
CA ASP A 356 -9.13 -11.01 -8.68
C ASP A 356 -7.76 -11.70 -8.65
N LYS A 357 -7.07 -11.81 -9.80
CA LYS A 357 -5.78 -12.51 -9.91
C LYS A 357 -4.60 -11.54 -9.87
N THR A 358 -3.47 -12.05 -9.44
CA THR A 358 -2.17 -11.37 -9.48
C THR A 358 -1.07 -12.41 -9.71
N ASP A 359 0.00 -12.00 -10.38
CA ASP A 359 1.22 -12.79 -10.54
C ASP A 359 2.21 -12.57 -9.38
N HIS A 360 1.89 -11.63 -8.46
CA HIS A 360 2.67 -11.39 -7.26
C HIS A 360 2.61 -12.55 -6.26
N HIS A 361 3.69 -12.73 -5.50
CA HIS A 361 3.88 -13.78 -4.51
C HIS A 361 3.18 -13.46 -3.17
N VAL A 362 1.87 -13.25 -3.27
CA VAL A 362 0.97 -12.84 -2.18
C VAL A 362 -0.19 -13.82 -2.04
N SER A 363 -0.67 -14.00 -0.81
CA SER A 363 -1.79 -14.87 -0.48
C SER A 363 -2.75 -14.17 0.48
N GLU A 364 -4.03 -14.56 0.45
CA GLU A 364 -5.06 -14.09 1.39
C GLU A 364 -5.29 -12.57 1.40
N TYR A 365 -5.55 -11.97 0.25
CA TYR A 365 -5.89 -10.55 0.11
C TYR A 365 -7.38 -10.35 -0.26
N ALA A 366 -7.93 -9.22 0.16
CA ALA A 366 -9.23 -8.75 -0.32
C ALA A 366 -9.01 -7.78 -1.48
N VAL A 367 -9.88 -7.85 -2.49
CA VAL A 367 -9.80 -7.00 -3.67
C VAL A 367 -10.81 -5.86 -3.57
N LEU A 368 -10.32 -4.63 -3.51
CA LEU A 368 -11.11 -3.39 -3.46
C LEU A 368 -10.89 -2.55 -4.71
N ALA A 369 -11.71 -1.53 -4.93
CA ALA A 369 -11.34 -0.48 -5.88
C ALA A 369 -10.09 0.26 -5.35
N LEU A 370 -9.19 0.70 -6.23
CA LEU A 370 -7.93 1.36 -5.79
C LEU A 370 -8.20 2.60 -4.93
N ASP A 371 -9.20 3.40 -5.29
CA ASP A 371 -9.62 4.57 -4.52
C ASP A 371 -10.20 4.20 -3.15
N ASP A 372 -10.97 3.11 -3.07
CA ASP A 372 -11.43 2.53 -1.80
C ASP A 372 -10.26 2.10 -0.92
N LEU A 373 -9.24 1.48 -1.51
CA LEU A 373 -8.08 0.98 -0.79
C LEU A 373 -7.24 2.14 -0.25
N VAL A 374 -6.95 3.17 -1.05
CA VAL A 374 -6.23 4.37 -0.60
C VAL A 374 -6.97 5.04 0.56
N VAL A 375 -8.29 5.26 0.42
CA VAL A 375 -9.10 5.84 1.50
C VAL A 375 -9.09 4.96 2.75
N LYS A 376 -9.13 3.63 2.59
CA LYS A 376 -9.06 2.68 3.70
C LYS A 376 -7.69 2.72 4.40
N LEU A 377 -6.58 2.80 3.66
CA LEU A 377 -5.23 2.89 4.23
C LEU A 377 -5.08 4.16 5.06
N VAL A 378 -5.53 5.30 4.54
CA VAL A 378 -5.57 6.57 5.28
C VAL A 378 -6.46 6.47 6.51
N ALA A 379 -7.66 5.89 6.38
CA ALA A 379 -8.58 5.70 7.50
C ALA A 379 -8.00 4.79 8.59
N ASP A 380 -7.32 3.71 8.20
CA ASP A 380 -6.66 2.78 9.11
C ASP A 380 -5.54 3.48 9.89
N GLU A 381 -4.72 4.29 9.22
CA GLU A 381 -3.66 5.09 9.87
C GLU A 381 -4.26 6.09 10.87
N LEU A 382 -5.33 6.78 10.50
CA LEU A 382 -5.94 7.82 11.35
C LEU A 382 -6.80 7.27 12.49
N LYS A 383 -6.95 5.95 12.66
CA LYS A 383 -7.74 5.35 13.77
C LYS A 383 -7.29 5.79 15.16
N GLY A 384 -6.01 6.16 15.32
CA GLY A 384 -5.44 6.63 16.59
C GLY A 384 -5.92 8.04 17.03
N PHE A 385 -6.51 8.83 16.14
CA PHE A 385 -6.91 10.22 16.38
C PHE A 385 -8.39 10.39 16.77
N ARG A 386 -8.99 9.39 17.41
CA ARG A 386 -10.41 9.38 17.82
C ARG A 386 -10.67 9.98 19.19
#